data_AF-A0A431WTC3-F1
#
_entry.id   AF-A0A431WTC3-F1
#
_cell.length_a   1.000
_cell.length_b   1.000
_cell.length_c   1.000
_cell.angle_alpha   90.00
_cell.angle_beta   90.00
_cell.angle_gamma   90.00
#
_symmetry.space_group_name_H-M   'P 1'
#
loop_
_entity.id
_entity.type
_entity.pdbx_description
1 polymer ?
#
loop_
_entity_poly.entity_id
_entity_poly.type
_entity_poly.pdbx_seq_one_letter_code
_entity_poly.pdbx_strand_id
1 'polypeptide(L)'
;MCSTPKTNLTAKMPKTPFRSFMASMTLTQRKRFAEVANRAEERREIREHYRQRANQKVQSLNQSRPSPSLLERVKLLCEQMIKLM
;
A
#
# COMPACT_ATOMS: atom_id res chain seq x y z
N MET A 1 6.12 13.26 0.53
CA MET A 1 6.49 14.30 -0.44
C MET A 1 5.57 14.19 -1.64
N CYS A 2 4.70 15.17 -1.84
CA CYS A 2 3.82 15.23 -3.01
C CYS A 2 4.59 15.95 -4.12
N SER A 3 5.09 15.20 -5.09
CA SER A 3 5.74 15.77 -6.28
C SER A 3 4.71 16.56 -7.09
N THR A 4 4.96 17.85 -7.28
CA THR A 4 4.20 18.68 -8.22
C THR A 4 4.45 18.20 -9.65
N PRO A 5 3.40 18.07 -10.49
CA PRO A 5 3.58 17.65 -11.87
C PRO A 5 4.50 18.66 -12.58
N LYS A 6 5.51 18.15 -13.29
CA LYS A 6 6.46 18.96 -14.06
C LYS A 6 5.72 19.54 -15.26
N THR A 7 5.20 20.75 -15.11
CA THR A 7 4.51 21.46 -16.18
C THR A 7 5.51 21.75 -17.30
N ASN A 8 5.32 21.16 -18.48
CA ASN A 8 6.13 21.46 -19.65
C ASN A 8 5.87 22.93 -20.04
N LEU A 9 6.84 23.81 -19.77
CA LEU A 9 6.79 25.24 -20.11
C LEU A 9 6.67 25.52 -21.62
N THR A 10 6.88 24.49 -22.46
CA THR A 10 6.75 24.52 -23.92
C THR A 10 5.35 24.18 -24.43
N ALA A 11 4.41 23.83 -23.55
CA ALA A 11 3.02 23.61 -23.94
C ALA A 11 2.40 24.93 -24.40
N LYS A 12 2.34 25.15 -25.72
CA LYS A 12 1.62 26.30 -26.30
C LYS A 12 0.17 26.23 -25.85
N MET A 13 -0.28 27.23 -25.10
CA MET A 13 -1.70 27.35 -24.80
C MET A 13 -2.48 27.45 -26.12
N PRO A 14 -3.62 26.76 -26.25
CA PRO A 14 -4.44 26.86 -27.45
C PRO A 14 -4.86 28.32 -27.67
N LYS A 15 -4.73 28.80 -28.90
CA LYS A 15 -5.11 30.17 -29.29
C LYS A 15 -6.63 30.37 -29.28
N THR A 16 -7.39 29.29 -29.39
CA THR A 16 -8.85 29.29 -29.30
C THR A 16 -9.26 29.06 -27.84
N PRO A 17 -10.31 29.73 -27.35
CA PRO A 17 -10.84 29.45 -26.02
C PRO A 17 -11.32 28.00 -26.00
N PHE A 18 -10.57 27.15 -25.30
CA PHE A 18 -10.95 25.76 -25.10
C PHE A 18 -12.14 25.76 -24.15
N ARG A 19 -13.33 25.47 -24.67
CA ARG A 19 -14.48 25.16 -23.80
C ARG A 19 -14.13 23.88 -23.05
N SER A 20 -13.95 24.00 -21.73
CA SER A 20 -13.63 22.83 -20.91
C SER A 20 -14.68 21.75 -21.13
N PHE A 21 -14.27 20.48 -21.12
CA PHE A 21 -15.20 19.35 -21.26
C PHE A 21 -16.37 19.46 -20.26
N MET A 22 -16.11 19.96 -19.05
CA MET A 22 -17.12 20.19 -18.02
C MET A 22 -18.10 21.34 -18.34
N ALA A 23 -17.72 22.29 -19.21
CA ALA A 23 -18.56 23.45 -19.55
C ALA A 23 -19.73 23.09 -20.50
N SER A 24 -19.71 21.94 -21.16
CA SER A 24 -20.86 21.40 -21.88
C SER A 24 -21.76 20.51 -21.02
N MET A 25 -21.35 20.19 -19.78
CA MET A 25 -22.09 19.28 -18.92
C MET A 25 -23.08 19.99 -18.00
N THR A 26 -24.22 19.34 -17.79
CA THR A 26 -25.22 19.80 -16.82
C THR A 26 -24.68 19.67 -15.39
N LEU A 27 -25.30 20.38 -14.46
CA LEU A 27 -24.90 20.36 -13.04
C LEU A 27 -25.01 18.93 -12.45
N THR A 28 -26.05 18.18 -12.82
CA THR A 28 -26.24 16.78 -12.40
C THR A 28 -25.12 15.87 -12.93
N GLN A 29 -24.72 16.06 -14.18
CA GLN A 29 -23.63 15.30 -14.77
C GLN A 29 -22.29 15.60 -14.09
N ARG A 30 -22.01 16.88 -13.79
CA ARG A 30 -20.80 17.28 -13.05
C ARG A 30 -20.75 16.68 -11.65
N LYS A 31 -21.89 16.62 -10.94
CA LYS A 31 -21.99 15.95 -9.62
C LYS A 31 -21.61 14.46 -9.70
N ARG A 32 -22.15 13.73 -10.67
CA ARG A 32 -21.81 12.31 -10.88
C ARG A 32 -20.33 12.09 -11.19
N PHE A 33 -19.71 12.98 -11.97
CA PHE A 33 -18.28 12.92 -12.23
C PHE A 33 -17.45 13.15 -10.96
N ALA A 34 -17.84 14.13 -10.14
CA ALA A 34 -17.19 14.38 -8.86
C ALA A 34 -17.31 13.18 -7.91
N GLU A 35 -18.49 12.54 -7.83
CA GLU A 35 -18.70 11.32 -7.04
C GLU A 35 -17.77 10.17 -7.48
N VAL A 36 -17.62 9.94 -8.78
CA VAL A 36 -16.71 8.91 -9.31
C VAL A 36 -15.25 9.26 -9.03
N ALA A 37 -14.87 10.54 -9.17
CA ALA A 37 -13.50 11.00 -8.89
C ALA A 37 -13.15 10.88 -7.39
N ASN A 38 -14.12 11.12 -6.50
CA ASN A 38 -13.94 11.05 -5.05
C ASN A 38 -13.76 9.62 -4.53
N ARG A 39 -14.07 8.58 -5.32
CA ARG A 39 -13.69 7.18 -5.00
C ARG A 39 -12.16 6.97 -4.97
N ALA A 40 -11.37 7.97 -5.32
CA ALA A 40 -9.92 7.95 -5.13
C ALA A 40 -9.52 7.77 -3.66
N GLU A 41 -10.29 8.32 -2.72
CA GLU A 41 -10.00 8.18 -1.28
C GLU A 41 -10.32 6.77 -0.79
N GLU A 42 -11.47 6.20 -1.16
CA GLU A 42 -11.80 4.79 -0.87
C GLU A 42 -10.71 3.84 -1.39
N ARG A 43 -10.19 4.08 -2.61
CA ARG A 43 -9.08 3.29 -3.17
C ARG A 43 -7.77 3.48 -2.41
N ARG A 44 -7.56 4.64 -1.78
CA ARG A 44 -6.38 4.91 -0.95
C ARG A 44 -6.49 4.16 0.38
N GLU A 45 -7.64 4.25 1.04
CA GLU A 45 -7.93 3.54 2.30
C GLU A 45 -7.78 2.02 2.15
N ILE A 46 -8.33 1.46 1.07
CA ILE A 46 -8.21 0.02 0.77
C ILE A 46 -6.73 -0.39 0.67
N ARG A 47 -5.92 0.36 -0.07
CA ARG A 47 -4.48 0.06 -0.24
C ARG A 47 -3.72 0.16 1.07
N GLU A 48 -4.03 1.16 1.89
CA GLU A 48 -3.38 1.36 3.18
C GLU A 48 -3.70 0.20 4.14
N HIS A 49 -4.96 -0.21 4.21
CA HIS A 49 -5.38 -1.34 5.03
C HIS A 49 -4.72 -2.66 4.61
N TYR A 50 -4.59 -2.94 3.30
CA TYR A 50 -3.84 -4.11 2.82
C TYR A 50 -2.35 -4.04 3.20
N ARG A 51 -1.73 -2.87 3.11
CA ARG A 51 -0.32 -2.66 3.50
C ARG A 51 -0.10 -2.90 5.00
N GLN A 52 -1.00 -2.42 5.84
CA GLN A 52 -0.95 -2.64 7.29
C GLN A 52 -1.04 -4.13 7.62
N ARG A 53 -1.98 -4.88 7.00
CA ARG A 53 -2.09 -6.34 7.18
C ARG A 53 -0.84 -7.09 6.74
N ALA A 54 -0.25 -6.71 5.60
CA ALA A 54 0.99 -7.32 5.12
C ALA A 54 2.14 -7.11 6.11
N ASN A 55 2.29 -5.89 6.65
CA ASN A 55 3.33 -5.57 7.64
C ASN A 55 3.13 -6.32 8.96
N GLN A 56 1.89 -6.44 9.45
CA GLN A 56 1.58 -7.23 10.65
C GLN A 56 1.94 -8.71 10.47
N LYS A 57 1.63 -9.29 9.30
CA LYS A 57 2.00 -10.68 8.99
C LYS A 57 3.51 -10.91 8.96
N VAL A 58 4.28 -9.95 8.43
CA VAL A 58 5.75 -10.01 8.44
C VAL A 58 6.29 -9.88 9.86
N GLN A 59 5.73 -8.99 10.68
CA GLN A 59 6.11 -8.88 12.10
C GLN A 59 5.82 -10.15 12.89
N SER A 60 4.68 -10.81 12.66
CA SER A 60 4.37 -12.09 13.32
C SER A 60 5.30 -13.22 12.86
N LEU A 61 5.70 -13.24 11.58
CA LEU A 61 6.67 -14.21 11.05
C LEU A 61 8.08 -13.99 11.63
N ASN A 62 8.46 -12.74 11.87
CA ASN A 62 9.76 -12.41 12.49
C ASN A 62 9.78 -12.67 14.01
N GLN A 63 8.62 -12.78 14.66
CA GLN A 63 8.50 -13.10 16.09
C GLN A 63 8.40 -14.59 16.38
N SER A 64 8.17 -15.45 15.38
CA SER A 64 8.27 -16.90 15.59
C SER A 64 9.73 -17.25 15.82
N ARG A 65 10.08 -17.62 17.06
CA ARG A 65 11.37 -18.22 17.40
C ARG A 65 11.62 -19.36 16.40
N PRO A 66 12.80 -19.42 15.76
CA PRO A 66 13.12 -20.56 14.91
C PRO A 66 12.98 -21.82 15.76
N SER A 67 12.19 -22.78 15.25
CA SER A 67 12.09 -24.08 15.91
C SER A 67 13.48 -24.72 15.92
N PRO A 68 13.91 -25.32 17.05
CA PRO A 68 15.26 -25.85 17.16
C PRO A 68 15.45 -26.93 16.09
N SER A 69 16.57 -26.80 15.37
CA SER A 69 17.00 -27.74 14.34
C SER A 69 17.16 -29.14 14.93
N LEU A 70 17.10 -30.19 14.11
CA LEU A 70 17.23 -31.57 14.58
C LEU A 70 18.54 -31.79 15.35
N LEU A 71 19.62 -31.17 14.93
CA LEU A 71 20.91 -31.22 15.62
C LEU A 71 20.89 -30.55 16.98
N GLU A 72 20.23 -29.40 17.12
CA GLU A 72 20.07 -28.73 18.42
C GLU A 72 19.22 -29.57 19.38
N ARG A 73 18.18 -30.25 18.88
CA ARG A 73 17.38 -31.18 19.69
C ARG A 73 18.21 -32.37 20.19
N VAL A 74 19.04 -32.94 19.32
CA VAL A 74 19.95 -34.04 19.70
C VAL A 74 20.97 -33.58 20.74
N LYS A 75 21.58 -32.39 20.56
CA LYS A 75 22.50 -31.82 21.57
C LYS A 75 21.83 -31.64 22.94
N LEU A 76 20.61 -31.10 22.96
CA LEU A 76 19.85 -30.90 24.20
C LEU A 76 19.55 -32.21 24.94
N LEU A 77 19.24 -33.27 24.20
CA LEU A 77 19.03 -34.61 24.77
C LEU A 77 20.34 -35.19 25.33
N CYS A 78 21.46 -35.03 24.61
CA CYS A 78 22.76 -35.46 25.10
C CYS A 78 23.18 -34.72 26.37
N GLU A 79 22.98 -33.40 26.43
CA GLU A 79 23.27 -32.61 27.64
C GLU A 79 22.38 -32.98 28.82
N GLN A 80 21.09 -33.27 28.58
CA GLN A 80 20.19 -33.78 29.62
C GLN A 80 20.63 -35.15 30.15
N MET A 81 21.06 -36.06 29.27
CA MET A 81 21.56 -37.38 29.68
C MET A 81 22.85 -37.29 30.49
N ILE A 82 23.77 -36.38 30.15
CA ILE A 82 25.01 -36.17 30.89
C ILE A 82 24.74 -35.60 32.29
N LYS A 83 23.72 -34.76 32.46
CA LYS A 83 23.33 -34.22 33.77
C LYS A 83 22.59 -35.22 34.68
N LEU A 84 22.09 -36.32 34.13
CA LEU A 84 21.33 -37.34 34.87
C LEU A 84 22.22 -38.46 35.43
N MET A 85 23.47 -38.56 34.96
CA MET A 85 24.52 -39.45 35.50
C MET A 85 25.41 -38.71 36.48
#